data_AF-A0A6B3DU97-F1
#
_entry.id   AF-A0A6B3DU97-F1
#
_cell.length_a   1.000
_cell.length_b   1.000
_cell.length_c   1.000
_cell.angle_alpha   90.00
_cell.angle_beta   90.00
_cell.angle_gamma   90.00
#
_symmetry.space_group_name_H-M   'P 1'
#
loop_
_entity.id
_entity.type
_entity.pdbx_description
1 polymer ?
#
loop_
_entity_poly.entity_id
_entity_poly.type
_entity_poly.pdbx_seq_one_letter_code
_entity_poly.pdbx_strand_id
1 'polypeptide(L)'
;MLSSNRHRRATVKARAIAAIRRTHAAARRVCKALAYRARSGQIITQVEAGLLVRTGDVLDRLGASNLKDGYQSWYGRHVKKAHIVATGTEPARCWVRHHTTGKWIHVHVYRPFDMALYIGLVTYKQTKHLAQPALFQAAYTEAA
;
A
#
# COMPACT_ATOMS: atom_id res chain seq x y z
N MET A 1 12.53 -40.42 1.93
CA MET A 1 12.67 -39.24 1.04
C MET A 1 12.27 -37.87 1.63
N LEU A 2 11.56 -37.77 2.77
CA LEU A 2 11.09 -36.48 3.33
C LEU A 2 12.15 -35.60 4.02
N SER A 3 13.31 -36.15 4.41
CA SER A 3 14.37 -35.42 5.16
C SER A 3 15.18 -34.45 4.28
N SER A 4 15.38 -34.78 3.00
CA SER A 4 16.16 -33.96 2.04
C SER A 4 15.47 -32.63 1.71
N ASN A 5 14.14 -32.62 1.70
CA ASN A 5 13.36 -31.45 1.28
C ASN A 5 13.33 -30.35 2.37
N ARG A 6 13.35 -30.72 3.66
CA ARG A 6 13.42 -29.76 4.78
C ARG A 6 14.75 -29.01 4.82
N HIS A 7 15.85 -29.74 4.62
CA HIS A 7 17.19 -29.14 4.59
C HIS A 7 17.34 -28.15 3.44
N ARG A 8 16.89 -28.52 2.22
CA ARG A 8 16.89 -27.59 1.06
C ARG A 8 16.07 -26.34 1.33
N ARG A 9 14.85 -26.47 1.89
CA ARG A 9 14.00 -25.32 2.26
C ARG A 9 14.68 -24.42 3.30
N ALA A 10 15.33 -25.00 4.29
CA ALA A 10 16.06 -24.24 5.31
C ALA A 10 17.24 -23.46 4.71
N THR A 11 18.04 -24.07 3.81
CA THR A 11 19.15 -23.40 3.14
C THR A 11 18.69 -22.27 2.23
N VAL A 12 17.61 -22.46 1.46
CA VAL A 12 17.02 -21.41 0.62
C VAL A 12 16.53 -20.24 1.48
N LYS A 13 15.82 -20.53 2.58
CA LYS A 13 15.35 -19.51 3.53
C LYS A 13 16.50 -18.73 4.15
N ALA A 14 17.57 -19.41 4.58
CA ALA A 14 18.76 -18.77 5.15
C ALA A 14 19.45 -17.83 4.14
N ARG A 15 19.59 -18.27 2.88
CA ARG A 15 20.15 -17.44 1.80
C ARG A 15 19.29 -16.21 1.53
N ALA A 16 17.97 -16.36 1.49
CA ALA A 16 17.05 -15.24 1.31
C ALA A 16 17.17 -14.21 2.46
N ILE A 17 17.22 -14.68 3.70
CA ILE A 17 17.40 -13.81 4.87
C ILE A 17 18.74 -13.06 4.80
N ALA A 18 19.83 -13.74 4.43
CA ALA A 18 21.15 -13.12 4.30
C ALA A 18 21.18 -12.06 3.18
N ALA A 19 20.51 -12.31 2.05
CA ALA A 19 20.36 -11.33 0.97
C ALA A 19 19.60 -10.09 1.45
N ILE A 20 18.44 -10.27 2.10
CA ILE A 20 17.64 -9.16 2.65
C ILE A 20 18.47 -8.32 3.63
N ARG A 21 19.20 -8.96 4.55
CA ARG A 21 20.06 -8.24 5.53
C ARG A 21 21.11 -7.38 4.84
N ARG A 22 21.79 -7.92 3.82
CA ARG A 22 22.81 -7.17 3.04
C ARG A 22 22.19 -5.99 2.30
N THR A 23 21.04 -6.19 1.65
CA THR A 23 20.32 -5.10 0.96
C THR A 23 19.96 -3.98 1.92
N HIS A 24 19.42 -4.31 3.10
CA HIS A 24 19.09 -3.29 4.10
C HIS A 24 20.33 -2.60 4.68
N ALA A 25 21.44 -3.32 4.88
CA ALA A 25 22.69 -2.73 5.37
C ALA A 25 23.29 -1.74 4.35
N ALA A 26 23.32 -2.12 3.07
CA ALA A 26 23.76 -1.24 1.99
C ALA A 26 22.84 -0.02 1.84
N ALA A 27 21.51 -0.24 1.87
CA ALA A 27 20.52 0.82 1.76
C ALA A 27 20.57 1.86 2.90
N ARG A 28 21.13 1.52 4.06
CA ARG A 28 21.35 2.47 5.17
C ARG A 28 22.53 3.42 4.95
N ARG A 29 23.46 3.09 4.04
CA ARG A 29 24.68 3.87 3.76
C ARG A 29 24.54 4.81 2.56
N VAL A 30 23.36 4.86 1.96
CA VAL A 30 23.05 5.59 0.72
C VAL A 30 21.93 6.61 0.99
N CYS A 31 21.40 7.24 -0.07
CA CYS A 31 20.40 8.29 0.07
C CYS A 31 19.13 7.82 0.82
N LYS A 32 18.49 8.74 1.52
CA LYS A 32 17.28 8.50 2.33
C LYS A 32 16.17 7.80 1.53
N ALA A 33 16.04 8.10 0.25
CA ALA A 33 15.05 7.48 -0.63
C ALA A 33 15.27 5.98 -0.82
N LEU A 34 16.51 5.57 -1.10
CA LEU A 34 16.86 4.17 -1.27
C LEU A 34 16.69 3.39 0.04
N ALA A 35 16.96 4.01 1.19
CA ALA A 35 16.70 3.41 2.50
C ALA A 35 15.21 3.08 2.72
N TYR A 36 14.29 4.01 2.39
CA TYR A 36 12.85 3.79 2.58
C TYR A 36 12.23 2.85 1.54
N ARG A 37 12.73 2.87 0.30
CA ARG A 37 12.35 1.88 -0.72
C ARG A 37 12.76 0.47 -0.27
N ALA A 38 13.99 0.30 0.21
CA ALA A 38 14.45 -0.98 0.74
C ALA A 38 13.61 -1.45 1.94
N ARG A 39 13.21 -0.56 2.85
CA ARG A 39 12.30 -0.89 3.96
C ARG A 39 10.91 -1.37 3.51
N SER A 40 10.43 -0.88 2.37
CA SER A 40 9.14 -1.28 1.81
C SER A 40 9.23 -2.62 1.06
N GLY A 41 10.43 -3.04 0.64
CA GLY A 41 10.68 -4.35 0.06
C GLY A 41 9.83 -4.61 -1.18
N GLN A 42 9.16 -5.76 -1.24
CA GLN A 42 8.30 -6.12 -2.38
C GLN A 42 7.03 -5.28 -2.48
N ILE A 43 6.58 -4.65 -1.39
CA ILE A 43 5.36 -3.85 -1.39
C ILE A 43 5.49 -2.64 -2.31
N ILE A 44 6.65 -1.96 -2.31
CA ILE A 44 6.83 -0.82 -3.21
C ILE A 44 6.80 -1.26 -4.69
N THR A 45 7.36 -2.43 -5.02
CA THR A 45 7.28 -2.98 -6.38
C THR A 45 5.85 -3.30 -6.78
N GLN A 46 5.02 -3.81 -5.87
CA GLN A 46 3.60 -4.07 -6.13
C GLN A 46 2.79 -2.77 -6.29
N VAL A 47 3.12 -1.73 -5.52
CA VAL A 47 2.52 -0.40 -5.70
C VAL A 47 2.88 0.19 -7.05
N GLU A 48 4.15 0.12 -7.45
CA GLU A 48 4.62 0.61 -8.76
C GLU A 48 4.04 -0.18 -9.93
N ALA A 49 3.80 -1.47 -9.76
CA ALA A 49 3.12 -2.31 -10.74
C ALA A 49 1.59 -2.14 -10.76
N GLY A 50 1.02 -1.27 -9.91
CA GLY A 50 -0.43 -1.06 -9.82
C GLY A 50 -1.21 -2.22 -9.17
N LEU A 51 -0.52 -3.23 -8.64
CA LEU A 51 -1.12 -4.35 -7.92
C LEU A 51 -1.62 -3.96 -6.52
N LEU A 52 -1.03 -2.91 -5.96
CA LEU A 52 -1.46 -2.26 -4.72
C LEU A 52 -1.63 -0.76 -4.95
N VAL A 53 -2.56 -0.16 -4.25
CA VAL A 53 -2.90 1.26 -4.35
C VAL A 53 -2.91 1.92 -2.98
N ARG A 54 -2.58 3.21 -2.94
CA ARG A 54 -2.74 4.05 -1.75
C ARG A 54 -4.11 4.71 -1.80
N THR A 55 -4.62 5.10 -0.64
CA THR A 55 -5.89 5.84 -0.56
C THR A 55 -5.83 7.19 -1.27
N GLY A 56 -4.66 7.83 -1.32
CA GLY A 56 -4.45 9.04 -2.12
C GLY A 56 -4.63 8.79 -3.62
N ASP A 57 -4.03 7.71 -4.15
CA ASP A 57 -4.15 7.35 -5.58
C ASP A 57 -5.61 7.13 -5.99
N VAL A 58 -6.41 6.55 -5.09
CA VAL A 58 -7.85 6.33 -5.29
C VAL A 58 -8.59 7.65 -5.38
N LEU A 59 -8.32 8.59 -4.45
CA LEU A 59 -8.93 9.91 -4.47
C LEU A 59 -8.52 10.70 -5.72
N ASP A 60 -7.25 10.62 -6.12
CA ASP A 60 -6.74 11.28 -7.32
C ASP A 60 -7.47 10.78 -8.57
N ARG A 61 -7.64 9.46 -8.73
CA ARG A 61 -8.37 8.86 -9.85
C ARG A 61 -9.86 9.21 -9.86
N LEU A 62 -10.46 9.42 -8.68
CA LEU A 62 -11.85 9.85 -8.55
C LEU A 62 -12.04 11.38 -8.65
N GLY A 63 -10.98 12.13 -9.00
CA GLY A 63 -11.04 13.59 -9.17
C GLY A 63 -11.08 14.37 -7.85
N ALA A 64 -10.69 13.77 -6.74
CA ALA A 64 -10.73 14.33 -5.39
C ALA A 64 -9.34 14.65 -4.80
N SER A 65 -8.34 14.84 -5.67
CA SER A 65 -6.97 15.22 -5.31
C SER A 65 -6.87 16.58 -4.59
N ASN A 66 -7.87 17.44 -4.80
CA ASN A 66 -7.98 18.78 -4.20
C ASN A 66 -8.47 18.77 -2.74
N LEU A 67 -8.87 17.62 -2.19
CA LEU A 67 -9.21 17.52 -0.78
C LEU A 67 -8.00 17.90 0.09
N LYS A 68 -8.23 18.68 1.15
CA LYS A 68 -7.18 19.03 2.12
C LYS A 68 -6.53 17.76 2.68
N ASP A 69 -5.21 17.76 2.90
CA ASP A 69 -4.43 16.61 3.42
C ASP A 69 -5.06 15.94 4.65
N GLY A 70 -5.63 16.74 5.55
CA GLY A 70 -6.36 16.25 6.72
C GLY A 70 -7.56 15.38 6.34
N TYR A 71 -8.35 15.79 5.35
CA TYR A 71 -9.52 15.04 4.86
C TYR A 71 -9.11 13.75 4.13
N GLN A 72 -8.05 13.79 3.33
CA GLN A 72 -7.51 12.58 2.70
C GLN A 72 -7.03 11.57 3.76
N SER A 73 -6.41 12.06 4.84
CA SER A 73 -5.99 11.23 5.96
C SER A 73 -7.17 10.60 6.70
N TRP A 74 -8.28 11.34 6.86
CA TRP A 74 -9.51 10.81 7.45
C TRP A 74 -10.14 9.72 6.59
N TYR A 75 -10.21 9.90 5.27
CA TYR A 75 -10.64 8.84 4.35
C TYR A 75 -9.82 7.55 4.58
N GLY A 76 -8.49 7.65 4.65
CA GLY A 76 -7.64 6.49 4.92
C GLY A 76 -7.93 5.79 6.26
N ARG A 77 -8.35 6.52 7.29
CA ARG A 77 -8.77 5.92 8.58
C ARG A 77 -10.06 5.10 8.44
N HIS A 78 -11.02 5.58 7.65
CA HIS A 78 -12.26 4.85 7.37
C HIS A 78 -11.97 3.56 6.59
N VAL A 79 -11.11 3.62 5.58
CA VAL A 79 -10.67 2.44 4.81
C VAL A 79 -9.96 1.44 5.72
N LYS A 80 -9.00 1.88 6.54
CA LYS A 80 -8.30 0.99 7.50
C LYS A 80 -9.29 0.28 8.41
N LYS A 81 -10.27 1.01 8.98
CA LYS A 81 -11.30 0.43 9.84
C LYS A 81 -12.12 -0.64 9.09
N ALA A 82 -12.58 -0.33 7.88
CA ALA A 82 -13.33 -1.27 7.06
C ALA A 82 -12.53 -2.54 6.73
N HIS A 83 -11.24 -2.39 6.39
CA HIS A 83 -10.36 -3.52 6.09
C HIS A 83 -10.14 -4.43 7.29
N ILE A 84 -9.93 -3.86 8.48
CA ILE A 84 -9.77 -4.63 9.73
C ILE A 84 -11.05 -5.40 10.04
N VAL A 85 -12.22 -4.78 9.88
CA VAL A 85 -13.52 -5.46 10.07
C VAL A 85 -13.68 -6.64 9.11
N ALA A 86 -13.27 -6.48 7.84
CA ALA A 86 -13.44 -7.52 6.82
C ALA A 86 -12.43 -8.67 6.94
N THR A 87 -11.18 -8.39 7.34
CA THR A 87 -10.08 -9.37 7.28
C THR A 87 -9.57 -9.83 8.65
N GLY A 88 -9.91 -9.11 9.72
CA GLY A 88 -9.34 -9.30 11.05
C GLY A 88 -7.88 -8.85 11.20
N THR A 89 -7.28 -8.25 10.17
CA THR A 89 -5.85 -7.89 10.16
C THR A 89 -5.60 -6.44 9.71
N GLU A 90 -4.44 -5.88 10.08
CA GLU A 90 -4.05 -4.58 9.55
C GLU A 90 -3.63 -4.66 8.08
N PRO A 91 -3.97 -3.66 7.23
CA PRO A 91 -3.48 -3.61 5.86
C PRO A 91 -1.95 -3.50 5.83
N ALA A 92 -1.36 -3.98 4.74
CA ALA A 92 0.06 -3.76 4.45
C ALA A 92 0.39 -2.27 4.40
N ARG A 93 1.65 -1.93 4.65
CA ARG A 93 2.12 -0.55 4.65
C ARG A 93 3.34 -0.37 3.76
N CYS A 94 3.47 0.81 3.17
CA CYS A 94 4.57 1.20 2.30
C CYS A 94 5.10 2.59 2.69
N TRP A 95 6.41 2.79 2.64
CA TRP A 95 6.98 4.12 2.77
C TRP A 95 6.89 4.87 1.45
N VAL A 96 6.36 6.09 1.51
CA VAL A 96 6.20 6.95 0.34
C VAL A 96 6.64 8.36 0.68
N ARG A 97 7.09 9.10 -0.33
CA ARG A 97 7.37 10.52 -0.20
C ARG A 97 6.06 11.30 -0.39
N HIS A 98 5.66 12.05 0.62
CA HIS A 98 4.52 12.94 0.57
C HIS A 98 4.78 14.03 -0.47
N HIS A 99 3.84 14.26 -1.39
CA HIS A 99 4.05 15.16 -2.53
C HIS A 99 4.20 16.62 -2.09
N THR A 100 3.36 17.10 -1.16
CA THR A 100 3.37 18.50 -0.71
C THR A 100 4.49 18.82 0.27
N THR A 101 4.80 17.89 1.19
CA THR A 101 5.72 18.16 2.31
C THR A 101 7.11 17.58 2.08
N GLY A 102 7.28 16.73 1.06
CA GLY A 102 8.52 16.01 0.79
C GLY A 102 8.91 14.99 1.88
N LYS A 103 8.14 14.87 2.96
CA LYS A 103 8.42 13.97 4.09
C LYS A 103 8.11 12.53 3.72
N TRP A 104 8.91 11.61 4.25
CA TRP A 104 8.62 10.18 4.12
C TRP A 104 7.58 9.77 5.15
N ILE A 105 6.50 9.17 4.70
CA ILE A 105 5.38 8.72 5.52
C ILE A 105 5.10 7.26 5.25
N HIS A 106 4.57 6.56 6.25
CA HIS A 106 4.24 5.15 6.17
C HIS A 106 2.73 5.00 5.99
N VAL A 107 2.30 4.68 4.77
CA VAL A 107 0.88 4.65 4.38
C VAL A 107 0.38 3.24 4.22
N HIS A 108 -0.90 3.01 4.50
CA HIS A 108 -1.57 1.76 4.19
C HIS A 108 -1.79 1.61 2.68
N VAL A 109 -1.67 0.38 2.20
CA VAL A 109 -1.88 0.02 0.80
C VAL A 109 -2.88 -1.13 0.70
N TYR A 110 -3.64 -1.14 -0.39
CA TYR A 110 -4.80 -2.02 -0.60
C TYR A 110 -4.77 -2.59 -2.01
N ARG A 111 -5.51 -3.66 -2.26
CA ARG A 111 -5.78 -4.06 -3.65
C ARG A 111 -6.70 -3.01 -4.30
N PRO A 112 -6.56 -2.73 -5.61
CA PRO A 112 -7.39 -1.75 -6.32
C PRO A 112 -8.91 -1.88 -6.10
N PHE A 113 -9.39 -3.12 -6.01
CA PHE A 113 -10.81 -3.46 -5.81
C PHE A 113 -11.12 -3.96 -4.38
N ASP A 114 -10.29 -3.62 -3.40
CA ASP A 114 -10.60 -3.93 -2.00
C ASP A 114 -11.89 -3.19 -1.59
N MET A 115 -12.91 -3.94 -1.17
CA MET A 115 -14.20 -3.39 -0.76
C MET A 115 -14.07 -2.35 0.38
N ALA A 116 -13.01 -2.44 1.19
CA ALA A 116 -12.70 -1.43 2.20
C ALA A 116 -12.52 -0.03 1.63
N LEU A 117 -12.00 0.11 0.40
CA LEU A 117 -11.83 1.39 -0.29
C LEU A 117 -13.19 2.04 -0.57
N TYR A 118 -14.13 1.24 -1.09
CA TYR A 118 -15.49 1.68 -1.37
C TYR A 118 -16.27 2.00 -0.08
N ILE A 119 -16.20 1.14 0.93
CA ILE A 119 -16.82 1.38 2.24
C ILE A 119 -16.27 2.66 2.88
N GLY A 120 -14.96 2.92 2.72
CA GLY A 120 -14.36 4.17 3.17
C GLY A 120 -15.00 5.39 2.51
N LEU A 121 -15.28 5.33 1.20
CA LEU A 121 -15.92 6.43 0.47
C LEU A 121 -17.34 6.67 0.99
N VAL A 122 -18.13 5.61 1.12
CA VAL A 122 -19.53 5.66 1.56
C VAL A 122 -19.68 6.22 2.97
N THR A 123 -18.79 5.81 3.88
CA THR A 123 -18.92 6.12 5.32
C THR A 123 -18.35 7.48 5.69
N TYR A 124 -17.43 8.04 4.90
CA TYR A 124 -16.82 9.33 5.19
C TYR A 124 -17.53 10.47 4.46
N LYS A 125 -18.07 11.42 5.23
CA LYS A 125 -18.91 12.51 4.70
C LYS A 125 -18.28 13.32 3.57
N GLN A 126 -16.97 13.54 3.59
CA GLN A 126 -16.28 14.34 2.56
C GLN A 126 -16.06 13.57 1.26
N THR A 127 -16.24 12.25 1.25
CA THR A 127 -16.01 11.40 0.06
C THR A 127 -17.27 10.65 -0.37
N LYS A 128 -18.37 10.74 0.39
CA LYS A 128 -19.61 10.00 0.11
C LYS A 128 -20.20 10.31 -1.26
N HIS A 129 -20.03 11.54 -1.75
CA HIS A 129 -20.48 11.94 -3.08
C HIS A 129 -19.70 11.23 -4.22
N LEU A 130 -18.51 10.71 -3.93
CA LEU A 130 -17.66 9.93 -4.85
C LEU A 130 -18.03 8.43 -4.86
N ALA A 131 -18.86 7.98 -3.92
CA ALA A 131 -19.20 6.57 -3.73
C ALA A 131 -20.24 6.08 -4.75
N GLN A 132 -19.95 6.27 -6.03
CA GLN A 132 -20.75 5.73 -7.12
C GLN A 132 -20.08 4.43 -7.62
N PRO A 133 -20.77 3.28 -7.61
CA PRO A 133 -20.19 2.01 -8.05
C PRO A 133 -19.57 2.07 -9.44
N ALA A 134 -20.22 2.79 -10.37
CA ALA A 134 -19.73 2.98 -11.73
C ALA A 134 -18.38 3.73 -11.78
N LEU A 135 -18.21 4.80 -10.97
CA LEU A 135 -16.96 5.56 -10.90
C LEU A 135 -15.83 4.73 -10.28
N PHE A 136 -16.13 3.96 -9.23
CA PHE A 136 -15.14 3.13 -8.56
C PHE A 136 -14.64 1.99 -9.47
N GLN A 137 -15.54 1.39 -10.24
CA GLN A 137 -15.17 0.36 -11.22
C GLN A 137 -14.37 0.97 -12.38
N ALA A 138 -14.80 2.09 -12.94
CA ALA A 138 -14.12 2.77 -14.05
C ALA A 138 -12.67 3.15 -13.71
N ALA A 139 -12.41 3.65 -12.50
CA ALA A 139 -11.09 4.07 -12.03
C ALA A 139 -9.98 2.99 -12.11
N TYR A 140 -10.36 1.71 -12.26
CA TYR A 140 -9.42 0.59 -12.29
C TYR A 140 -9.66 -0.41 -13.43
N THR A 141 -10.65 -0.16 -14.31
CA THR A 141 -10.93 -1.03 -15.46
C THR A 141 -10.30 -0.52 -16.77
N GLU A 142 -10.01 0.79 -16.89
CA GLU A 142 -9.36 1.37 -18.09
C GLU A 142 -7.82 1.20 -18.14
N ALA A 143 -7.23 0.47 -17.17
CA ALA A 143 -5.79 0.28 -17.05
C ALA A 143 -5.33 -1.19 -17.21
N ALA A 144 -6.19 -2.05 -17.76
CA ALA A 144 -5.91 -3.46 -18.05
C ALA A 144 -5.74 -3.70 -19.56
#